data_AF-A0A2H0MPN7-F1
#
_entry.id   AF-A0A2H0MPN7-F1
#
_cell.length_a   1.000
_cell.length_b   1.000
_cell.length_c   1.000
_cell.angle_alpha   90.00
_cell.angle_beta   90.00
_cell.angle_gamma   90.00
#
_symmetry.space_group_name_H-M   'P 1'
#
loop_
_entity.id
_entity.type
_entity.pdbx_description
1 polymer ?
#
loop_
_entity_poly.entity_id
_entity_poly.type
_entity_poly.pdbx_seq_one_letter_code
_entity_poly.pdbx_strand_id
1 'polypeptide(L)' 'MKLVSGKITRIKVIDIMEESAEAIEKMVNGAIDQIHGLDVKILDIQVTDNNIFLILGEKET' A
#
# COMPACT_ATOMS: atom_id res chain seq x y z
N MET A 1 14.10 8.68 5.11
CA MET A 1 12.75 8.08 4.98
C MET A 1 12.26 7.74 6.37
N LYS A 2 11.10 8.24 6.81
CA LYS A 2 10.61 8.09 8.18
C LYS A 2 9.29 7.31 8.14
N LEU A 3 9.31 6.07 8.63
CA LEU A 3 8.09 5.29 8.85
C LEU A 3 7.25 5.99 9.92
N VAL A 4 5.96 6.16 9.64
CA VAL A 4 5.01 6.71 10.60
C VAL A 4 4.90 5.74 11.78
N SER A 5 4.99 6.26 13.00
CA SER A 5 4.94 5.45 14.23
C SER A 5 3.69 4.58 14.28
N GLY A 6 3.87 3.27 14.38
CA GLY A 6 2.80 2.28 14.43
C GLY A 6 3.38 0.87 14.30
N LYS A 7 2.72 -0.13 14.89
CA LYS A 7 3.15 -1.53 14.73
C LYS A 7 2.80 -1.98 13.30
N ILE A 8 3.83 -2.21 12.50
CA ILE A 8 3.67 -2.78 11.16
C ILE A 8 3.20 -4.22 11.30
N THR A 9 2.11 -4.55 10.64
CA THR A 9 1.55 -5.91 10.67
C THR A 9 1.60 -6.59 9.33
N ARG A 10 1.45 -5.83 8.23
CA ARG A 10 1.45 -6.37 6.86
C ARG A 10 2.09 -5.40 5.89
N ILE A 11 2.61 -5.93 4.80
CA ILE A 11 3.10 -5.17 3.66
C ILE A 11 2.39 -5.72 2.42
N LYS A 12 1.76 -4.84 1.64
CA LYS A 12 1.21 -5.18 0.33
C LYS A 12 2.14 -4.59 -0.72
N VAL A 13 2.62 -5.45 -1.62
CA VAL A 13 3.48 -5.06 -2.75
C VAL A 13 2.64 -5.12 -4.03
N ILE A 14 2.79 -4.12 -4.87
CA ILE A 14 2.16 -4.01 -6.18
C ILE A 14 3.30 -3.83 -7.19
N ASP A 15 3.47 -4.80 -8.07
CA ASP A 15 4.38 -4.68 -9.21
C ASP A 15 3.73 -3.76 -10.26
N ILE A 16 4.49 -2.78 -10.72
CA ILE A 16 4.06 -1.77 -11.69
C ILE A 16 5.03 -1.70 -12.89
N MET A 17 5.86 -2.74 -13.08
CA MET A 17 6.86 -2.74 -14.13
C MET A 17 6.19 -2.72 -15.50
N GLU A 18 6.59 -1.77 -16.34
CA GLU A 18 6.08 -1.59 -17.71
C GLU A 18 4.57 -1.29 -17.81
N GLU A 19 3.90 -1.01 -16.68
CA GLU A 19 2.48 -0.68 -16.66
C GLU A 19 2.23 0.80 -17.00
N SER A 20 1.09 1.08 -17.62
CA SER A 20 0.67 2.46 -17.86
C SER A 20 0.18 3.12 -16.57
N ALA A 21 0.24 4.46 -16.50
CA ALA A 21 -0.24 5.20 -15.34
C ALA A 21 -1.71 4.86 -14.98
N GLU A 22 -2.58 4.68 -15.97
CA GLU A 22 -3.98 4.28 -15.76
C GLU A 22 -4.11 2.85 -15.18
N ALA A 23 -3.27 1.91 -15.64
CA ALA A 23 -3.25 0.56 -15.11
C ALA A 23 -2.76 0.54 -13.66
N ILE A 24 -1.69 1.29 -13.37
CA ILE A 24 -1.15 1.46 -12.01
C ILE A 24 -2.22 2.04 -11.08
N GLU A 25 -2.90 3.10 -11.49
CA GLU A 25 -3.97 3.72 -10.68
C GLU A 25 -5.07 2.70 -10.35
N LYS A 26 -5.52 1.93 -11.33
CA LYS A 26 -6.54 0.89 -11.14
C LYS A 26 -6.06 -0.21 -10.19
N MET A 27 -4.80 -0.64 -10.29
CA MET A 27 -4.20 -1.66 -9.41
C MET A 27 -4.09 -1.17 -7.97
N VAL A 28 -3.62 0.07 -7.78
CA VAL A 28 -3.49 0.69 -6.45
C VAL A 28 -4.87 0.88 -5.82
N ASN A 29 -5.84 1.41 -6.56
CA ASN A 29 -7.22 1.57 -6.07
C ASN A 29 -7.83 0.22 -5.68
N GLY A 30 -7.67 -0.82 -6.50
CA GLY A 30 -8.11 -2.17 -6.18
C GLY A 30 -7.43 -2.76 -4.92
N ALA A 31 -6.16 -2.42 -4.67
CA ALA A 31 -5.45 -2.82 -3.47
C ALA A 31 -5.94 -2.07 -2.23
N ILE A 32 -6.24 -0.77 -2.33
CA ILE A 32 -6.81 0.03 -1.24
C ILE A 32 -8.21 -0.47 -0.87
N ASP A 33 -9.03 -0.81 -1.86
CA ASP A 33 -10.39 -1.33 -1.63
C ASP A 33 -10.35 -2.66 -0.84
N GLN A 34 -9.40 -3.55 -1.18
CA GLN A 34 -9.14 -4.78 -0.42
C GLN A 34 -8.69 -4.50 1.02
N ILE A 35 -7.99 -3.39 1.27
CA ILE A 35 -7.52 -2.99 2.59
C ILE A 35 -8.67 -2.38 3.42
N HIS A 36 -9.58 -1.64 2.79
CA HIS A 36 -10.73 -1.03 3.48
C HIS A 36 -11.61 -2.05 4.21
N GLY A 37 -11.74 -3.28 3.69
CA GLY A 37 -12.46 -4.37 4.33
C GLY A 37 -11.73 -5.03 5.51
N LEU A 38 -10.53 -4.57 5.87
CA LEU A 38 -9.70 -5.14 6.92
C LEU A 38 -9.55 -4.18 8.11
N ASP A 39 -9.22 -4.75 9.27
CA ASP A 39 -8.93 -4.02 10.51
C ASP A 39 -7.48 -3.46 10.53
N VAL A 40 -7.03 -2.97 9.38
CA VAL A 40 -5.69 -2.38 9.23
C VAL A 40 -5.80 -0.99 8.60
N LYS A 41 -4.79 -0.14 8.86
CA LYS A 41 -4.62 1.18 8.26
C LYS A 41 -3.34 1.22 7.44
N ILE A 42 -3.32 2.03 6.38
CA ILE A 42 -2.10 2.34 5.64
C ILE A 42 -1.28 3.31 6.51
N LEU A 43 -0.08 2.89 6.90
CA LEU A 43 0.87 3.69 7.67
C LEU A 43 1.78 4.52 6.76
N ASP A 44 2.19 3.95 5.63
CA ASP A 44 3.13 4.57 4.70
C ASP A 44 2.96 3.99 3.29
N ILE A 45 3.34 4.76 2.28
CA ILE A 45 3.38 4.35 0.87
C ILE A 45 4.77 4.65 0.34
N GLN A 46 5.44 3.63 -0.20
CA GLN A 46 6.75 3.79 -0.81
C GLN A 46 6.69 3.35 -2.26
N VAL A 47 7.31 4.14 -3.15
CA VAL A 47 7.30 3.90 -4.58
C VAL A 47 8.74 3.76 -5.06
N THR A 48 8.96 2.80 -5.92
CA THR A 48 10.20 2.55 -6.66
C THR A 48 9.88 2.50 -8.15
N ASP A 49 10.89 2.38 -9.01
CA ASP A 49 10.70 2.31 -10.46
C ASP A 49 9.76 1.17 -10.90
N ASN A 50 9.70 0.08 -10.14
CA ASN A 50 8.98 -1.13 -10.52
C ASN A 50 7.91 -1.56 -9.51
N ASN A 51 7.87 -0.96 -8.31
CA ASN A 51 6.99 -1.44 -7.24
C ASN A 51 6.41 -0.30 -6.41
N ILE A 52 5.19 -0.52 -5.94
CA ILE A 52 4.53 0.25 -4.89
C ILE A 52 4.36 -0.63 -3.65
N PHE A 53 4.82 -0.14 -2.52
CA PHE A 53 4.72 -0.78 -1.22
C PHE A 53 3.71 -0.02 -0.37
N LEU A 54 2.63 -0.70 0.02
CA LEU A 54 1.69 -0.21 1.03
C LEU A 54 2.06 -0.85 2.37
N ILE A 55 2.56 -0.04 3.29
CA ILE A 55 2.91 -0.47 4.64
C ILE A 55 1.66 -0.37 5.51
N LEU A 56 1.23 -1.48 6.08
CA LEU A 56 -0.03 -1.58 6.84
C LEU A 56 0.25 -1.85 8.32
N GLY A 57 -0.54 -1.23 9.17
CA GLY A 57 -0.53 -1.45 10.62
C GLY A 57 -1.93 -1.67 11.17
N GLU A 58 -2.02 -2.06 12.44
CA GLU A 58 -3.30 -2.19 13.14
C GLU A 58 -4.02 -0.83 13.18
N LYS A 59 -5.34 -0.82 12.97
CA LYS A 59 -6.14 0.36 13.34
C LYS A 59 -6.04 0.51 14.86
N GLU A 60 -5.65 1.69 15.32
CA GLU A 60 -5.75 2.00 16.75
C GLU A 60 -7.24 2.23 17.02
N THR A 61 -7.85 1.32 17.79
CA THR A 61 -9.23 1.40 18.28
C THR A 61 -9.42 2.55 19.25
#